data_AF-A0A4Q3FBX9-F1
#
_entry.id   AF-A0A4Q3FBX9-F1
#
_cell.length_a   1.000
_cell.length_b   1.000
_cell.length_c   1.000
_cell.angle_alpha   90.00
_cell.angle_beta   90.00
_cell.angle_gamma   90.00
#
_symmetry.space_group_name_H-M   'P 1'
#
loop_
_entity.id
_entity.type
_entity.pdbx_description
1 polymer ?
#
loop_
_entity_poly.entity_id
_entity_poly.type
_entity_poly.pdbx_seq_one_letter_code
_entity_poly.pdbx_strand_id
1 'polypeptide(L)'
;MKHNFGAGPGILPQEVLKQSAEAVLDFNGTGLSILEISHRSPEFEAVMNEAVSLVKELLNVPEGYSVIFLQGGASLQFSMVPYNLLPQNKTAAYLETGVWATKAIKEAKFFGTPVVVATDKENNFRQIPKNYEVPAEAAYFHITSNNTIYGTQLHQFPKSPVPMVADMSSDIFSRAIN
;
A
#
# COMPACT_ATOMS: atom_id res chain seq x y z
N MET A 1 2.20 -32.69 3.51
CA MET A 1 2.46 -31.36 2.95
C MET A 1 1.94 -30.34 3.96
N LYS A 2 2.71 -29.30 4.32
CA LYS A 2 2.22 -28.23 5.20
C LYS A 2 1.60 -27.14 4.33
N HIS A 3 0.40 -26.69 4.68
CA HIS A 3 -0.25 -25.54 4.04
C HIS A 3 -0.22 -24.37 5.02
N ASN A 4 0.23 -23.20 4.57
CA ASN A 4 0.27 -21.98 5.38
C ASN A 4 -0.83 -21.02 4.89
N PHE A 5 -1.79 -20.74 5.77
CA PHE A 5 -2.90 -19.80 5.53
C PHE A 5 -2.76 -18.52 6.39
N GLY A 6 -1.55 -18.21 6.88
CA GLY A 6 -1.30 -17.00 7.65
C GLY A 6 -1.59 -15.73 6.82
N ALA A 7 -2.26 -14.76 7.43
CA ALA A 7 -2.65 -13.50 6.77
C ALA A 7 -1.49 -12.51 6.55
N GLY A 8 -0.33 -12.78 7.16
CA GLY A 8 0.85 -11.91 7.12
C GLY A 8 1.88 -12.37 8.17
N PRO A 9 3.15 -12.62 7.80
CA PRO A 9 3.72 -12.56 6.45
C PRO A 9 3.13 -13.62 5.51
N GLY A 10 2.93 -13.25 4.25
CA GLY A 10 2.39 -14.13 3.21
C GLY A 10 3.40 -15.20 2.76
N ILE A 11 2.92 -16.22 2.04
CA ILE A 11 3.80 -17.24 1.45
C ILE A 11 4.57 -16.65 0.27
N LEU A 12 5.85 -16.99 0.17
CA LEU A 12 6.67 -16.69 -1.01
C LEU A 12 6.76 -17.91 -1.93
N PRO A 13 6.76 -17.71 -3.27
CA PRO A 13 7.07 -18.79 -4.22
C PRO A 13 8.44 -19.42 -3.91
N GLN A 14 8.56 -20.74 -4.10
CA GLN A 14 9.80 -21.47 -3.78
C GLN A 14 10.99 -21.01 -4.62
N GLU A 15 10.76 -20.63 -5.87
CA GLU A 15 11.80 -20.08 -6.74
C GLU A 15 12.40 -18.77 -6.19
N VAL A 16 11.56 -17.90 -5.62
CA VAL A 16 11.99 -16.62 -5.02
C VAL A 16 12.85 -16.88 -3.78
N LEU A 17 12.48 -17.85 -2.95
CA LEU A 17 13.29 -18.25 -1.79
C LEU A 17 14.65 -18.78 -2.21
N LYS A 18 14.67 -19.63 -3.24
CA LYS A 18 15.92 -20.21 -3.77
C LYS A 18 16.83 -19.14 -4.34
N GLN A 19 16.33 -18.29 -5.24
CA GLN A 19 17.13 -17.24 -5.87
C GLN A 19 17.61 -16.19 -4.84
N SER A 20 16.77 -15.84 -3.87
CA SER A 20 17.18 -14.95 -2.77
C SER A 20 18.31 -15.56 -1.93
N ALA A 21 18.26 -16.86 -1.64
CA ALA A 21 19.31 -17.54 -0.90
C ALA A 21 20.63 -17.60 -1.69
N GLU A 22 20.55 -17.86 -3.01
CA GLU A 22 21.71 -17.82 -3.90
C GLU A 22 22.33 -16.42 -3.96
N ALA A 23 21.51 -15.37 -4.09
CA ALA A 23 21.95 -13.97 -4.12
C ALA A 23 22.65 -13.49 -2.83
N VAL A 24 22.30 -14.09 -1.69
CA VAL A 24 22.99 -13.82 -0.41
C VAL A 24 24.40 -14.44 -0.40
N LEU A 25 24.60 -15.56 -1.10
CA LEU A 25 25.91 -16.23 -1.18
C LEU A 25 26.81 -15.62 -2.25
N ASP A 26 26.26 -15.37 -3.44
CA ASP A 26 26.93 -14.74 -4.57
C ASP A 26 25.87 -14.09 -5.47
N PHE A 27 25.79 -12.76 -5.40
CA PHE A 27 24.84 -12.00 -6.20
C PHE A 27 25.28 -11.98 -7.66
N ASN A 28 24.52 -12.66 -8.51
CA ASN A 28 24.69 -12.67 -9.97
C ASN A 28 26.12 -13.01 -10.44
N GLY A 29 26.86 -13.82 -9.69
CA GLY A 29 28.23 -14.23 -10.04
C GLY A 29 29.27 -13.12 -9.88
N THR A 30 28.97 -12.09 -9.08
CA THR A 30 29.90 -10.99 -8.76
C THR A 30 30.98 -11.41 -7.76
N GLY A 31 30.78 -12.53 -7.06
CA GLY A 31 31.59 -12.96 -5.94
C GLY A 31 31.31 -12.18 -4.64
N LEU A 32 30.26 -11.35 -4.62
CA LEU A 32 29.84 -10.54 -3.47
C LEU A 32 28.41 -10.88 -3.07
N SER A 33 28.09 -10.81 -1.77
CA SER A 33 26.71 -10.92 -1.32
C SER A 33 25.90 -9.69 -1.72
N ILE A 34 24.61 -9.85 -2.07
CA ILE A 34 23.69 -8.71 -2.24
C ILE A 34 23.62 -7.82 -0.99
N LEU A 35 23.93 -8.36 0.18
CA LEU A 35 23.96 -7.64 1.46
C LEU A 35 25.23 -6.80 1.67
N GLU A 36 26.25 -6.99 0.85
CA GLU A 36 27.56 -6.31 0.93
C GLU A 36 27.74 -5.27 -0.18
N ILE A 37 26.87 -5.27 -1.19
CA ILE A 37 26.92 -4.35 -2.31
C ILE A 37 26.42 -2.97 -1.90
N SER A 38 27.15 -1.93 -2.31
CA SER A 38 26.75 -0.55 -2.08
C SER A 38 25.46 -0.22 -2.84
N HIS A 39 24.52 0.43 -2.18
CA HIS A 39 23.29 0.94 -2.81
C HIS A 39 23.51 1.94 -3.96
N ARG A 40 24.76 2.40 -4.16
CA ARG A 40 25.17 3.32 -5.24
C ARG A 40 25.98 2.63 -6.33
N SER A 41 26.18 1.32 -6.24
CA SER A 41 26.91 0.60 -7.26
C SER A 41 26.00 0.35 -8.47
N PRO A 42 26.56 0.24 -9.69
CA PRO A 42 25.78 -0.08 -10.88
C PRO A 42 24.96 -1.36 -10.73
N GLU A 43 25.48 -2.35 -10.01
CA GLU A 43 24.81 -3.63 -9.74
C GLU A 43 23.53 -3.45 -8.92
N PHE A 44 23.55 -2.64 -7.86
CA PHE A 44 22.35 -2.40 -7.05
C PHE A 44 21.38 -1.40 -7.71
N GLU A 45 21.89 -0.40 -8.43
CA GLU A 45 21.06 0.49 -9.23
C GLU A 45 20.26 -0.29 -10.28
N ALA A 46 20.85 -1.31 -10.92
CA ALA A 46 20.15 -2.19 -11.84
C ALA A 46 18.98 -2.93 -11.16
N VAL A 47 19.17 -3.47 -9.95
CA VAL A 47 18.09 -4.11 -9.16
C VAL A 47 16.93 -3.15 -8.93
N MET A 48 17.22 -1.93 -8.49
CA MET A 48 16.18 -0.94 -8.21
C MET A 48 15.46 -0.47 -9.47
N ASN A 49 16.18 -0.27 -10.57
CA ASN A 49 15.62 0.13 -11.86
C ASN A 49 14.69 -0.97 -12.41
N GLU A 50 15.11 -2.23 -12.35
CA GLU A 50 14.29 -3.36 -12.75
C GLU A 50 13.04 -3.48 -11.86
N ALA A 51 13.19 -3.39 -10.53
CA ALA A 51 12.05 -3.44 -9.62
C ALA A 51 11.03 -2.33 -9.90
N VAL A 52 11.48 -1.09 -10.14
CA VAL A 52 10.59 0.02 -10.53
C VAL A 52 9.89 -0.27 -11.86
N SER A 53 10.63 -0.77 -12.87
CA SER A 53 10.08 -1.10 -14.18
C SER A 53 8.99 -2.17 -14.09
N LEU A 54 9.24 -3.24 -13.34
CA LEU A 54 8.30 -4.34 -13.14
C LEU A 54 7.03 -3.87 -12.42
N VAL A 55 7.15 -3.02 -11.39
CA VAL A 55 5.96 -2.44 -10.73
C VAL A 55 5.14 -1.62 -11.72
N LYS A 56 5.78 -0.78 -12.53
CA LYS A 56 5.10 0.03 -13.54
C LYS A 56 4.39 -0.82 -14.60
N GLU A 57 5.04 -1.88 -15.07
CA GLU A 57 4.49 -2.83 -16.02
C GLU A 57 3.30 -3.58 -15.43
N LEU A 58 3.48 -4.26 -14.29
CA LEU A 58 2.46 -5.14 -13.70
C LEU A 58 1.19 -4.39 -13.27
N LEU A 59 1.31 -3.13 -12.84
CA LEU A 59 0.17 -2.31 -12.43
C LEU A 59 -0.30 -1.34 -13.52
N ASN A 60 0.29 -1.37 -14.72
CA ASN A 60 0.04 -0.40 -15.79
C ASN A 60 0.07 1.05 -15.27
N VAL A 61 1.13 1.40 -14.53
CA VAL A 61 1.25 2.72 -13.90
C VAL A 61 1.39 3.78 -14.99
N PRO A 62 0.47 4.77 -15.08
CA PRO A 62 0.50 5.77 -16.13
C PRO A 62 1.68 6.76 -15.96
N GLU A 63 1.99 7.48 -17.04
CA GLU A 63 2.95 8.59 -16.98
C GLU A 63 2.54 9.63 -15.93
N GLY A 64 3.53 10.29 -15.33
CA GLY A 64 3.32 11.27 -14.26
C GLY A 64 3.26 10.68 -12.85
N TYR A 65 3.29 9.34 -12.70
CA TYR A 65 3.37 8.67 -11.40
C TYR A 65 4.79 8.17 -11.09
N SER A 66 5.12 8.17 -9.79
CA SER A 66 6.39 7.68 -9.27
C SER A 66 6.19 6.40 -8.47
N VAL A 67 7.13 5.46 -8.60
CA VAL A 67 7.23 4.25 -7.75
C VAL A 67 8.35 4.50 -6.75
N ILE A 68 8.08 4.30 -5.47
CA ILE A 68 9.04 4.49 -4.39
C ILE A 68 9.05 3.26 -3.48
N PHE A 69 10.24 2.83 -3.06
CA PHE A 69 10.44 1.75 -2.10
C PHE A 69 10.86 2.36 -0.77
N LEU A 70 10.05 2.15 0.27
CA LEU A 70 10.21 2.81 1.57
C LEU A 70 10.27 1.79 2.72
N GLN A 71 11.07 2.11 3.73
CA GLN A 71 11.08 1.39 5.01
C GLN A 71 9.89 1.77 5.90
N GLY A 72 9.63 0.97 6.94
CA GLY A 72 8.67 1.29 8.00
C GLY A 72 7.25 0.74 7.83
N GLY A 73 6.96 0.11 6.69
CA GLY A 73 5.67 -0.56 6.43
C GLY A 73 4.47 0.39 6.36
N ALA A 74 3.27 -0.17 6.15
CA ALA A 74 2.04 0.61 5.98
C ALA A 74 1.70 1.49 7.18
N SER A 75 1.98 1.02 8.41
CA SER A 75 1.74 1.78 9.63
C SER A 75 2.50 3.11 9.66
N LEU A 76 3.73 3.17 9.15
CA LEU A 76 4.46 4.44 9.04
C LEU A 76 3.85 5.32 7.93
N GLN A 77 3.42 4.70 6.82
CA GLN A 77 2.82 5.45 5.72
C GLN A 77 1.48 6.07 6.08
N PHE A 78 0.74 5.51 7.04
CA PHE A 78 -0.46 6.15 7.60
C PHE A 78 -0.19 7.54 8.19
N SER A 79 1.00 7.78 8.73
CA SER A 79 1.45 9.10 9.21
C SER A 79 2.09 9.92 8.09
N MET A 80 2.82 9.29 7.17
CA MET A 80 3.50 10.00 6.07
C MET A 80 2.54 10.55 5.00
N VAL A 81 1.43 9.86 4.71
CA VAL A 81 0.41 10.32 3.77
C VAL A 81 -0.14 11.70 4.17
N PRO A 82 -0.72 11.89 5.37
CA PRO A 82 -1.22 13.20 5.79
C PRO A 82 -0.08 14.22 5.95
N TYR A 83 1.12 13.82 6.40
CA TYR A 83 2.25 14.73 6.50
C TYR A 83 2.62 15.37 5.14
N ASN A 84 2.53 14.61 4.05
CA ASN A 84 2.86 15.09 2.70
C ASN A 84 1.66 15.68 1.95
N LEU A 85 0.44 15.19 2.20
CA LEU A 85 -0.73 15.47 1.37
C LEU A 85 -1.84 16.28 2.05
N LEU A 86 -1.77 16.53 3.37
CA LEU A 86 -2.80 17.28 4.12
C LEU A 86 -2.31 18.69 4.51
N PRO A 87 -2.70 19.74 3.75
CA PRO A 87 -2.46 21.12 4.17
C PRO A 87 -3.18 21.46 5.48
N GLN A 88 -2.58 22.35 6.29
CA GLN A 88 -3.09 22.74 7.61
C GLN A 88 -4.53 23.28 7.60
N ASN A 89 -4.98 23.86 6.48
CA ASN A 89 -6.31 24.46 6.31
C ASN A 89 -7.29 23.57 5.52
N LYS A 90 -6.96 22.29 5.30
CA LYS A 90 -7.81 21.33 4.60
C LYS A 90 -8.16 20.14 5.49
N THR A 91 -9.16 19.38 5.06
CA THR A 91 -9.54 18.09 5.63
C THR A 91 -9.08 16.96 4.72
N ALA A 92 -9.01 15.74 5.24
CA ALA A 92 -8.83 14.53 4.45
C ALA A 92 -10.03 13.61 4.64
N ALA A 93 -10.61 13.10 3.55
CA ALA A 93 -11.75 12.19 3.60
C ALA A 93 -11.25 10.75 3.83
N TYR A 94 -11.97 9.99 4.65
CA TYR A 94 -11.65 8.58 4.95
C TYR A 94 -12.90 7.72 4.92
N LEU A 95 -12.81 6.56 4.26
CA LEU A 95 -13.81 5.50 4.33
C LEU A 95 -13.37 4.49 5.40
N GLU A 96 -14.04 4.45 6.55
CA GLU A 96 -13.66 3.57 7.67
C GLU A 96 -14.31 2.19 7.50
N THR A 97 -13.62 1.27 6.82
CA THR A 97 -14.14 -0.08 6.52
C THR A 97 -13.53 -1.20 7.34
N GLY A 98 -12.63 -0.88 8.27
CA GLY A 98 -11.99 -1.89 9.10
C GLY A 98 -10.81 -1.36 9.91
N VAL A 99 -10.07 -2.28 10.53
CA VAL A 99 -8.98 -1.97 11.47
C VAL A 99 -7.89 -1.10 10.84
N TRP A 100 -7.53 -1.36 9.58
CA TRP A 100 -6.48 -0.60 8.89
C TRP A 100 -6.90 0.84 8.59
N ALA A 101 -8.13 1.03 8.11
CA ALA A 101 -8.70 2.37 7.93
C ALA A 101 -8.80 3.12 9.27
N THR A 102 -9.25 2.46 10.35
CA THR A 102 -9.29 3.06 11.70
C THR A 102 -7.89 3.49 12.17
N LYS A 103 -6.85 2.69 11.89
CA LYS A 103 -5.45 3.05 12.21
C LYS A 103 -4.97 4.24 11.37
N ALA A 104 -5.26 4.25 10.07
CA ALA A 104 -4.92 5.38 9.19
C ALA A 104 -5.58 6.68 9.65
N ILE A 105 -6.86 6.64 10.03
CA ILE A 105 -7.59 7.78 10.61
C ILE A 105 -6.95 8.25 11.92
N LYS A 106 -6.52 7.32 12.78
CA LYS A 106 -5.87 7.65 14.05
C LYS A 106 -4.58 8.45 13.82
N GLU A 107 -3.73 8.01 12.88
CA GLU A 107 -2.49 8.70 12.55
C GLU A 107 -2.73 10.09 11.92
N ALA A 108 -3.74 10.20 11.05
CA ALA A 108 -4.07 11.47 10.39
C ALA A 108 -4.45 12.61 11.36
N LYS A 109 -4.99 12.28 12.54
CA LYS A 109 -5.34 13.27 13.58
C LYS A 109 -4.14 14.05 14.13
N PHE A 110 -2.92 13.55 13.98
CA PHE A 110 -1.71 14.26 14.41
C PHE A 110 -1.29 15.37 13.42
N PHE A 111 -1.85 15.38 12.21
CA PHE A 111 -1.44 16.29 11.12
C PHE A 111 -2.57 17.22 10.68
N GLY A 112 -3.82 16.85 10.91
CA GLY A 112 -4.98 17.68 10.57
C GLY A 112 -6.31 17.01 10.91
N THR A 113 -7.36 17.34 10.17
CA THR A 113 -8.72 16.87 10.45
C THR A 113 -9.15 15.79 9.44
N PRO A 114 -9.12 14.50 9.81
CA PRO A 114 -9.75 13.46 9.01
C PRO A 114 -11.28 13.52 9.17
N VAL A 115 -12.00 13.47 8.05
CA VAL A 115 -13.46 13.37 7.96
C VAL A 115 -13.81 11.95 7.57
N VAL A 116 -14.48 11.21 8.46
CA VAL A 116 -15.00 9.88 8.14
C VAL A 116 -16.28 10.04 7.34
N VAL A 117 -16.23 9.73 6.04
CA VAL A 117 -17.38 9.91 5.13
C VAL A 117 -18.41 8.79 5.26
N ALA A 118 -17.97 7.60 5.68
CA ALA A 118 -18.83 6.47 5.95
C ALA A 118 -18.09 5.44 6.82
N THR A 119 -18.85 4.69 7.61
CA THR A 119 -18.34 3.58 8.43
C THR A 119 -19.43 2.55 8.67
N ASP A 120 -19.05 1.29 8.84
CA ASP A 120 -19.93 0.19 9.31
C ASP A 120 -19.45 -0.36 10.66
N LYS A 121 -18.70 0.46 11.41
CA LYS A 121 -18.07 0.07 12.68
C LYS A 121 -19.05 -0.43 13.73
N GLU A 122 -20.24 0.16 13.82
CA GLU A 122 -21.29 -0.25 14.76
C GLU A 122 -21.80 -1.67 14.48
N ASN A 123 -21.70 -2.13 13.23
CA ASN A 123 -22.02 -3.50 12.83
C ASN A 123 -20.78 -4.39 12.73
N ASN A 124 -19.64 -3.99 13.31
CA ASN A 124 -18.37 -4.70 13.25
C ASN A 124 -17.85 -4.91 11.81
N PHE A 125 -18.01 -3.88 10.94
CA PHE A 125 -17.49 -3.85 9.57
C PHE A 125 -17.94 -5.02 8.69
N ARG A 126 -19.21 -5.42 8.81
CA ARG A 126 -19.80 -6.53 8.03
C ARG A 126 -19.98 -6.19 6.57
N GLN A 127 -20.06 -4.90 6.24
CA GLN A 127 -20.20 -4.41 4.88
C GLN A 127 -19.42 -3.12 4.66
N ILE A 128 -19.13 -2.85 3.39
CA ILE A 128 -18.58 -1.57 2.96
C ILE A 128 -19.76 -0.64 2.67
N PRO A 129 -19.89 0.51 3.36
CA PRO A 129 -20.94 1.49 3.08
C PRO A 129 -20.84 1.98 1.62
N LYS A 130 -21.99 2.24 0.99
CA LYS A 130 -22.05 2.72 -0.41
C LYS A 130 -22.64 4.12 -0.55
N ASN A 131 -23.42 4.56 0.43
CA ASN A 131 -24.13 5.83 0.39
C ASN A 131 -23.35 6.87 1.20
N TYR A 132 -22.34 7.46 0.56
CA TYR A 132 -21.56 8.55 1.12
C TYR A 132 -21.12 9.50 0.01
N GLU A 133 -20.80 10.73 0.40
CA GLU A 133 -20.26 11.74 -0.49
C GLU A 133 -18.83 12.07 -0.06
N VAL A 134 -17.94 12.19 -1.03
CA VAL A 134 -16.56 12.63 -0.79
C VAL A 134 -16.52 14.15 -0.94
N PRO A 135 -16.17 14.92 0.10
CA PRO A 135 -16.09 16.37 0.01
C PRO A 135 -15.09 16.82 -1.06
N ALA A 136 -15.50 17.69 -1.98
CA ALA A 136 -14.68 18.13 -3.11
C ALA A 136 -13.52 19.06 -2.67
N GLU A 137 -13.65 19.68 -1.49
CA GLU A 137 -12.65 20.53 -0.87
C GLU A 137 -11.60 19.77 -0.06
N ALA A 138 -11.80 18.46 0.17
CA ALA A 138 -10.83 17.62 0.86
C ALA A 138 -9.50 17.57 0.08
N ALA A 139 -8.40 17.36 0.80
CA ALA A 139 -7.08 17.23 0.20
C ALA A 139 -6.93 15.90 -0.57
N TYR A 140 -7.46 14.82 0.00
CA TYR A 140 -7.50 13.49 -0.60
C TYR A 140 -8.62 12.65 0.02
N PHE A 141 -8.90 11.51 -0.62
CA PHE A 141 -9.81 10.48 -0.12
C PHE A 141 -9.06 9.16 0.11
N HIS A 142 -9.02 8.71 1.36
CA HIS A 142 -8.34 7.48 1.74
C HIS A 142 -9.30 6.29 1.84
N ILE A 143 -8.94 5.19 1.20
CA ILE A 143 -9.64 3.91 1.26
C ILE A 143 -8.70 2.77 1.69
N THR A 144 -9.27 1.70 2.22
CA THR A 144 -8.60 0.42 2.34
C THR A 144 -9.26 -0.55 1.37
N SER A 145 -8.50 -1.00 0.36
CA SER A 145 -9.02 -1.81 -0.75
C SER A 145 -9.43 -3.21 -0.31
N ASN A 146 -8.68 -3.84 0.61
CA ASN A 146 -8.98 -5.14 1.19
C ASN A 146 -8.78 -5.14 2.72
N ASN A 147 -9.81 -5.56 3.47
CA ASN A 147 -9.79 -5.61 4.93
C ASN A 147 -9.49 -7.04 5.41
N THR A 148 -8.21 -7.35 5.64
CA THR A 148 -7.75 -8.72 5.98
C THR A 148 -8.47 -9.38 7.16
N ILE A 149 -8.87 -8.60 8.17
CA ILE A 149 -9.51 -9.13 9.39
C ILE A 149 -10.99 -9.44 9.16
N TYR A 150 -11.66 -8.66 8.31
CA TYR A 150 -13.11 -8.74 8.10
C TYR A 150 -13.50 -9.47 6.81
N GLY A 151 -12.55 -9.68 5.91
CA GLY A 151 -12.78 -10.36 4.63
C GLY A 151 -13.66 -9.56 3.66
N THR A 152 -13.69 -8.22 3.79
CA THR A 152 -14.41 -7.32 2.89
C THR A 152 -13.44 -6.62 1.94
N GLN A 153 -13.77 -6.56 0.65
CA GLN A 153 -12.93 -5.95 -0.39
C GLN A 153 -13.74 -4.97 -1.25
N LEU A 154 -13.09 -3.91 -1.70
CA LEU A 154 -13.58 -3.03 -2.75
C LEU A 154 -13.28 -3.63 -4.13
N HIS A 155 -14.26 -4.29 -4.73
CA HIS A 155 -14.09 -4.89 -6.07
C HIS A 155 -13.96 -3.84 -7.17
N GLN A 156 -14.51 -2.64 -6.94
CA GLN A 156 -14.34 -1.47 -7.79
C GLN A 156 -14.04 -0.27 -6.91
N PHE A 157 -13.14 0.59 -7.36
CA PHE A 157 -12.83 1.81 -6.62
C PHE A 157 -13.90 2.87 -6.87
N PRO A 158 -14.33 3.59 -5.82
CA PRO A 158 -15.32 4.66 -5.96
C PRO A 158 -14.75 5.80 -6.80
N LYS A 159 -15.62 6.49 -7.55
CA LYS A 159 -15.22 7.77 -8.16
C LYS A 159 -14.96 8.78 -7.05
N SER A 160 -13.92 9.59 -7.20
CA SER A 160 -13.54 10.60 -6.22
C SER A 160 -13.32 11.95 -6.91
N PRO A 161 -13.86 13.06 -6.37
CA PRO A 161 -13.59 14.41 -6.88
C PRO A 161 -12.18 14.92 -6.50
N VAL A 162 -11.49 14.20 -5.61
CA VAL A 162 -10.15 14.51 -5.09
C VAL A 162 -9.22 13.30 -5.28
N PRO A 163 -7.88 13.47 -5.24
CA PRO A 163 -6.95 12.34 -5.33
C PRO A 163 -7.27 11.24 -4.32
N MET A 164 -7.20 9.98 -4.78
CA MET A 164 -7.43 8.82 -3.92
C MET A 164 -6.11 8.26 -3.40
N VAL A 165 -6.08 7.95 -2.10
CA VAL A 165 -5.01 7.18 -1.46
C VAL A 165 -5.58 5.81 -1.09
N ALA A 166 -5.01 4.73 -1.61
CA ALA A 166 -5.49 3.38 -1.34
C ALA A 166 -4.45 2.57 -0.56
N ASP A 167 -4.83 2.10 0.63
CA ASP A 167 -4.11 1.01 1.28
C ASP A 167 -4.44 -0.31 0.56
N MET A 168 -3.44 -0.86 -0.12
CA MET A 168 -3.49 -2.12 -0.87
C MET A 168 -2.56 -3.18 -0.30
N SER A 169 -2.19 -3.07 0.98
CA SER A 169 -1.16 -3.92 1.61
C SER A 169 -1.41 -5.42 1.52
N SER A 170 -2.65 -5.84 1.27
CA SER A 170 -3.04 -7.26 1.26
C SER A 170 -3.63 -7.74 -0.06
N ASP A 171 -3.70 -6.90 -1.09
CA ASP A 171 -4.24 -7.27 -2.40
C ASP A 171 -3.53 -6.58 -3.58
N ILE A 172 -2.45 -5.82 -3.36
CA ILE A 172 -1.62 -5.30 -4.46
C ILE A 172 -1.09 -6.46 -5.32
N PHE A 173 -1.07 -6.26 -6.64
CA PHE A 173 -0.76 -7.28 -7.66
C PHE A 173 -1.71 -8.50 -7.72
N SER A 174 -2.78 -8.55 -6.93
CA SER A 174 -3.77 -9.66 -7.02
C SER A 174 -4.69 -9.57 -8.24
N ARG A 175 -4.75 -8.39 -8.86
CA ARG A 175 -5.60 -8.07 -10.02
C ARG A 175 -5.06 -6.83 -10.74
N ALA A 176 -5.53 -6.62 -11.96
CA ALA A 176 -5.30 -5.36 -12.66
C ALA A 176 -5.95 -4.19 -11.89
N ILE A 177 -5.20 -3.09 -11.81
CA ILE A 177 -5.68 -1.78 -11.40
C ILE A 177 -5.88 -1.00 -12.72
N ASN A 178 -6.98 -0.25 -12.84
CA ASN A 178 -7.47 0.52 -14.01
C ASN A 178 -8.72 -0.06 -14.66
#